data_AF-A0A2R6JJ32-F1
#
_entry.id   AF-A0A2R6JJ32-F1
#
_cell.length_a   1.000
_cell.length_b   1.000
_cell.length_c   1.000
_cell.angle_alpha   90.00
_cell.angle_beta   90.00
_cell.angle_gamma   90.00
#
_symmetry.space_group_name_H-M   'P 1'
#
loop_
_entity.id
_entity.type
_entity.pdbx_description
1 polymer ?
#
loop_
_entity_poly.entity_id
_entity_poly.type
_entity_poly.pdbx_seq_one_letter_code
_entity_poly.pdbx_strand_id
1 'polypeptide(L)' 'MADSDATGEQDSAGERPEPVVTDAVAATESYRTDEGVVFYDAENPLAWLQAAEVVDLEEVA' A
#
# COMPACT_ATOMS: atom_id res chain seq x y z
N MET A 1 -7.28 32.73 -39.62
CA MET A 1 -8.07 33.18 -38.46
C MET A 1 -8.89 31.98 -38.00
N ALA A 2 -8.65 31.31 -36.89
CA ALA A 2 -7.61 31.38 -35.87
C ALA A 2 -7.35 29.91 -35.43
N ASP A 3 -6.09 29.51 -35.36
CA ASP A 3 -5.68 28.32 -34.60
C ASP A 3 -5.91 28.62 -33.12
N SER A 4 -6.70 27.79 -32.45
CA SER A 4 -6.78 27.74 -30.98
C SER A 4 -6.08 26.46 -30.59
N ASP A 5 -4.77 26.53 -30.43
CA ASP A 5 -4.06 26.84 -29.18
C ASP A 5 -4.25 25.70 -28.17
N ALA A 6 -3.16 24.93 -28.08
CA ALA A 6 -2.75 24.06 -26.99
C ALA A 6 -3.72 24.01 -25.80
N THR A 7 -4.58 22.99 -25.79
CA THR A 7 -5.17 22.53 -24.53
C THR A 7 -4.00 22.08 -23.67
N GLY A 8 -3.62 22.98 -22.76
CA GLY A 8 -2.51 22.83 -21.85
C GLY A 8 -2.49 21.44 -21.26
N GLU A 9 -1.29 20.86 -21.33
CA GLU A 9 -0.79 19.80 -20.48
C GLU A 9 -1.36 19.99 -19.07
N GLN A 10 -2.50 19.36 -18.79
CA GLN A 10 -2.95 19.21 -17.42
C GLN A 10 -2.09 18.09 -16.89
N ASP A 11 -0.93 18.50 -16.38
CA ASP A 11 -0.15 17.79 -15.36
C ASP A 11 -1.03 17.68 -14.11
N SER A 12 -2.11 16.90 -14.25
CA SER A 12 -2.75 16.25 -13.14
C SER A 12 -1.82 15.09 -12.84
N ALA A 13 -0.72 15.38 -12.13
CA ALA A 13 -0.20 14.48 -11.13
C ALA A 13 -1.39 14.22 -10.17
N GLY A 14 -2.29 13.35 -10.63
CA GLY A 14 -3.62 13.20 -10.06
C GLY A 14 -3.41 12.82 -8.62
N GLU A 15 -3.95 13.64 -7.73
CA GLU A 15 -4.01 13.41 -6.29
C GLU A 15 -4.33 11.92 -6.11
N ARG A 16 -3.32 11.11 -5.78
CA ARG A 16 -3.56 9.69 -5.57
C ARG A 16 -4.47 9.64 -4.36
N PRO A 17 -5.70 9.09 -4.48
CA PRO A 17 -6.59 9.03 -3.33
C PRO A 17 -5.82 8.38 -2.19
N GLU A 18 -5.87 9.00 -1.01
CA GLU A 18 -5.21 8.44 0.16
C GLU A 18 -5.68 6.99 0.32
N PRO A 19 -4.75 6.04 0.55
CA PRO A 19 -5.11 4.64 0.64
C PRO A 19 -6.13 4.48 1.77
N VAL A 20 -7.34 4.03 1.42
CA VAL A 20 -8.36 3.71 2.40
C VAL A 20 -7.88 2.50 3.18
N VAL A 21 -7.45 2.72 4.42
CA VAL A 21 -7.16 1.63 5.35
C VAL A 21 -8.49 0.97 5.67
N THR A 22 -8.68 -0.26 5.18
CA THR A 22 -9.86 -1.04 5.48
C THR A 22 -9.77 -1.62 6.90
N ASP A 23 -10.90 -1.98 7.49
CA ASP A 23 -10.92 -2.64 8.81
C ASP A 23 -10.04 -3.90 8.82
N ALA A 24 -9.98 -4.64 7.70
CA ALA A 24 -9.10 -5.79 7.54
C ALA A 24 -7.61 -5.43 7.62
N VAL A 25 -7.20 -4.28 7.06
CA VAL A 25 -5.82 -3.79 7.18
C VAL A 25 -5.56 -3.31 8.61
N ALA A 26 -6.53 -2.65 9.25
CA ALA A 26 -6.41 -2.18 10.62
C ALA A 26 -6.29 -3.32 11.66
N ALA A 27 -6.96 -4.45 11.41
CA ALA A 27 -6.89 -5.66 12.24
C ALA A 27 -5.62 -6.50 12.01
N THR A 28 -4.82 -6.19 10.97
CA THR A 28 -3.60 -6.93 10.66
C THR A 28 -2.47 -6.53 11.60
N GLU A 29 -1.91 -7.51 12.30
CA GLU A 29 -0.72 -7.38 13.14
C GLU A 29 0.43 -8.24 12.61
N SER A 30 1.64 -8.06 13.16
CA SER A 30 2.80 -8.87 12.76
C SER A 30 3.76 -9.18 13.92
N TYR A 31 4.45 -10.31 13.80
CA TYR A 31 5.59 -10.65 14.67
C TYR A 31 6.71 -11.31 13.86
N ARG A 32 7.92 -11.21 14.41
CA ARG A 32 9.14 -11.78 13.81
C ARG A 32 9.49 -13.11 14.47
N THR A 33 9.86 -14.09 13.65
CA THR A 33 10.43 -15.37 14.05
C THR A 33 11.82 -15.52 13.45
N ASP A 34 12.50 -16.62 13.80
CA ASP A 34 13.78 -16.98 13.16
C ASP A 34 13.63 -17.33 11.67
N GLU A 35 12.41 -17.65 11.21
CA GLU A 35 12.11 -18.08 9.84
C GLU A 35 11.52 -16.97 8.96
N GLY A 36 11.21 -15.80 9.52
CA GLY A 36 10.65 -14.67 8.78
C GLY A 36 9.67 -13.82 9.60
N VAL A 37 8.72 -13.21 8.91
CA VAL A 37 7.67 -12.38 9.53
C VAL A 37 6.30 -12.97 9.21
N VAL A 38 5.48 -13.08 10.25
CA VAL A 38 4.10 -13.53 10.17
C VAL A 38 3.19 -12.32 10.26
N PHE A 39 2.29 -12.20 9.28
CA PHE A 39 1.16 -11.27 9.33
C PHE A 39 -0.10 -12.07 9.66
N TYR A 40 -0.90 -11.56 10.58
CA TYR A 40 -2.12 -12.22 11.02
C TYR A 40 -3.22 -11.21 11.30
N ASP A 41 -4.46 -11.63 11.15
CA ASP A 41 -5.63 -10.89 11.59
C ASP A 41 -5.84 -11.13 13.11
N ALA A 42 -5.78 -10.07 13.92
CA ALA A 42 -5.94 -10.14 15.37
C ALA A 42 -7.38 -10.50 15.78
N GLU A 43 -8.37 -10.23 14.93
CA GLU A 43 -9.77 -10.59 15.13
C GLU A 43 -10.11 -11.97 14.57
N ASN A 44 -9.26 -12.53 13.69
CA ASN A 44 -9.38 -13.88 13.16
C ASN A 44 -8.02 -14.62 13.12
N PRO A 45 -7.57 -15.21 14.23
CA PRO A 45 -6.22 -15.79 14.37
C PRO A 45 -5.87 -16.95 13.43
N LEU A 46 -6.86 -17.52 12.73
CA LEU A 46 -6.65 -18.58 11.76
C LEU A 46 -6.34 -18.05 10.34
N ALA A 47 -6.48 -16.74 10.12
CA ALA A 47 -6.14 -16.07 8.87
C ALA A 47 -4.74 -15.45 8.96
N TRP A 48 -3.71 -16.22 8.58
CA TRP A 48 -2.32 -15.78 8.61
C TRP A 48 -1.57 -16.04 7.30
N LEU A 49 -0.56 -15.21 7.05
CA LEU A 49 0.40 -15.32 5.95
C LEU A 49 1.82 -15.20 6.51
N GLN A 50 2.75 -15.98 5.98
CA GLN A 50 4.17 -15.90 6.34
C GLN A 50 4.99 -15.47 5.13
N ALA A 51 5.87 -14.49 5.34
CA ALA A 51 6.85 -14.04 4.37
C ALA A 51 8.26 -14.41 4.82
N ALA A 52 9.12 -14.77 3.87
CA ALA A 52 10.52 -15.10 4.15
C ALA A 52 11.37 -13.84 4.42
N GLU A 53 11.03 -12.72 3.79
CA GLU A 53 11.80 -11.47 3.84
C GLU A 53 10.82 -10.30 3.97
N VAL A 54 11.22 -9.27 4.72
CA VAL A 54 10.49 -7.99 4.81
C VAL A 54 11.32 -6.90 4.16
N VAL A 55 10.70 -6.10 3.31
CA VAL A 55 11.33 -4.94 2.67
C VAL A 55 10.84 -3.65 3.31
N ASP A 56 11.74 -2.69 3.48
CA ASP A 56 11.38 -1.35 3.93
C ASP A 56 10.82 -0.54 2.76
N LEU A 57 9.57 -0.08 2.88
CA LEU A 57 8.89 0.63 1.78
C LEU A 57 9.54 1.97 1.43
N GLU A 58 10.24 2.62 2.37
CA GLU A 58 10.95 3.88 2.11
C GLU A 58 12.24 3.63 1.32
N GLU A 59 12.86 2.46 1.48
CA GLU A 59 14.05 2.05 0.73
C GLU A 59 13.74 1.57 -0.69
N VAL A 60 12.51 1.09 -0.96
CA VAL A 60 12.11 0.55 -2.28
C VAL A 60 11.27 1.54 -3.13
N ALA A 61 10.95 2.73 -2.61
CA ALA A 61 10.19 3.77 -3.32
C ALA A 61 11.06 4.61 -4.27
#